data_AF-A0A9R1VXS7-F1
#
_entry.id   AF-A0A9R1VXS7-F1
#
_cell.length_a   1.000
_cell.length_b   1.000
_cell.length_c   1.000
_cell.angle_alpha   90.00
_cell.angle_beta   90.00
_cell.angle_gamma   90.00
#
_symmetry.space_group_name_H-M   'P 1'
#
loop_
_entity.id
_entity.type
_entity.pdbx_description
1 polymer ?
#
loop_
_entity_poly.entity_id
_entity_poly.type
_entity_poly.pdbx_seq_one_letter_code
_entity_poly.pdbx_strand_id
1 'polypeptide(L)'
;MEAYESAMVAKFGDDTSCHPLLDNETWCDVSGGVKKGRIYGFGSVFDPASFLEGTSSTITSQEALYNFLSYHCTYKVSYHGIVLIKFPIMVVYERVRNEMRGEMDVKAAEMEAKHQKMCEEMDAKAAAIDVKQQQIDAKYEAMEKIRVEYPNLEGLMQAHIQSRDRISALPQDIIEKILTLMPMRDALRTSILSKKWRYCWTGIPKLVFDDNLVKQSSNMEEEIEKYKLINAIFHVLLLHKGLVSELCICITDAEIVNEIDQIILHLSRSKNIKRFTFEISSIDEYYKLPFSFFSLQGLEHLSLKYCKIEVPSMFNGFSMLKSLIFEDGIITANMLQQLLTSCPLLEEFTLIRDEPIVFTECELVELFKCLPSIQVLEIMQLFIMHLGAGSNSMPHMLPISLVHLRILDLGVCFLELSFVLCVISSSPNLEKIKVEICWDHDRRCVEQAFDNLPDIQDYLGLNLDHLKELEITSFHNYAPEMEFLKLIMAKSPLLKKARIELDDSVSVAEEVMMLRDLLHLPLPRASPAGKFIIERLKK
;
A
#
# COMPACT_ATOMS: atom_id res chain seq x y z
N MET A 1 44.20 -17.86 0.24
CA MET A 1 43.63 -19.22 0.29
C MET A 1 44.73 -20.26 0.41
N GLU A 2 45.74 -20.27 -0.49
CA GLU A 2 46.90 -21.19 -0.42
C GLU A 2 47.66 -21.18 0.92
N ALA A 3 47.83 -20.01 1.55
CA ALA A 3 48.49 -19.87 2.85
C ALA A 3 47.68 -20.50 4.01
N TYR A 4 46.34 -20.50 3.91
CA TYR A 4 45.47 -21.11 4.90
C TYR A 4 45.41 -22.63 4.73
N GLU A 5 45.32 -23.12 3.50
CA GLU A 5 45.37 -24.55 3.21
C GLU A 5 46.70 -25.17 3.65
N SER A 6 47.82 -24.49 3.41
CA SER A 6 49.14 -24.93 3.89
C SER A 6 49.22 -24.98 5.42
N ALA A 7 48.58 -24.03 6.12
CA ALA A 7 48.53 -24.00 7.58
C ALA A 7 47.59 -25.07 8.16
N MET A 8 46.47 -25.37 7.49
CA MET A 8 45.54 -26.44 7.84
C MET A 8 46.20 -27.82 7.71
N VAL A 9 46.96 -28.04 6.63
CA VAL A 9 47.74 -29.26 6.42
C VAL A 9 48.85 -29.41 7.47
N ALA A 10 49.54 -28.33 7.84
CA ALA A 10 50.54 -28.37 8.91
C ALA A 10 49.94 -28.66 10.30
N LYS A 11 48.68 -28.26 10.55
CA LYS A 11 48.01 -28.41 11.86
C LYS A 11 47.26 -29.74 12.01
N PHE A 12 46.62 -30.24 10.95
CA PHE A 12 45.78 -31.43 10.97
C PHE A 12 46.33 -32.60 10.13
N GLY A 13 47.47 -32.41 9.46
CA GLY A 13 48.10 -33.41 8.59
C GLY A 13 47.55 -33.42 7.16
N ASP A 14 48.18 -34.21 6.28
CA ASP A 14 47.83 -34.29 4.85
C ASP A 14 46.47 -34.96 4.56
N ASP A 15 45.87 -35.63 5.54
CA ASP A 15 44.58 -36.29 5.39
C ASP A 15 43.42 -35.30 5.60
N THR A 16 42.92 -34.77 4.48
CA THR A 16 41.83 -33.78 4.42
C THR A 16 40.48 -34.27 4.96
N SER A 17 40.30 -35.58 5.16
CA SER A 17 39.06 -36.13 5.73
C SER A 17 38.86 -35.81 7.22
N CYS A 18 39.96 -35.47 7.91
CA CYS A 18 39.96 -35.12 9.34
C CYS A 18 39.98 -33.60 9.58
N HIS A 19 39.98 -32.78 8.53
CA HIS A 19 40.00 -31.32 8.67
C HIS A 19 38.62 -30.81 9.06
N PRO A 20 38.52 -29.88 10.05
CA PRO A 20 37.28 -29.16 10.28
C PRO A 20 36.94 -28.26 9.09
N LEU A 21 35.65 -28.09 8.80
CA LEU A 21 35.16 -27.27 7.67
C LEU A 21 35.68 -25.83 7.68
N LEU A 22 35.98 -25.28 8.86
CA LEU A 22 36.64 -23.99 9.06
C LEU A 22 37.29 -23.97 10.44
N ASP A 23 38.59 -23.67 10.52
CA ASP A 23 39.31 -23.47 11.78
C ASP A 23 39.60 -21.98 11.97
N ASN A 24 38.74 -21.32 12.74
CA ASN A 24 38.77 -19.87 12.93
C ASN A 24 40.07 -19.35 13.55
N GLU A 25 40.75 -20.15 14.37
CA GLU A 25 42.05 -19.76 14.94
C GLU A 25 43.13 -19.72 13.87
N THR A 26 43.25 -20.79 13.07
CA THR A 26 44.23 -20.84 11.98
C THR A 26 43.91 -19.79 10.91
N TRP A 27 42.63 -19.51 10.67
CA TRP A 27 42.22 -18.40 9.82
C TRP A 27 42.64 -17.04 10.39
N CYS A 28 42.44 -16.80 11.69
CA CYS A 28 42.86 -15.57 12.36
C CYS A 28 44.38 -15.39 12.36
N ASP A 29 45.15 -16.45 12.53
CA ASP A 29 46.61 -16.40 12.58
C ASP A 29 47.21 -16.08 11.19
N VAL A 30 46.70 -16.73 10.14
CA VAL A 30 47.15 -16.49 8.76
C VAL A 30 46.66 -15.13 8.25
N SER A 31 45.55 -14.62 8.79
CA SER A 31 45.03 -13.27 8.47
C SER A 31 45.62 -12.14 9.33
N GLY A 32 46.61 -12.44 10.18
CA GLY A 32 47.42 -11.42 10.88
C GLY A 32 46.98 -11.06 12.31
N GLY A 33 46.18 -11.90 12.96
CA GLY A 33 45.89 -11.82 14.39
C GLY A 33 44.97 -10.67 14.82
N VAL A 34 44.27 -10.91 15.94
CA VAL A 34 43.24 -10.03 16.48
C VAL A 34 43.85 -8.75 17.09
N LYS A 35 43.74 -7.62 16.40
CA LYS A 35 43.87 -6.30 17.03
C LYS A 35 42.68 -6.10 17.98
N LYS A 36 42.88 -6.38 19.26
CA LYS A 36 41.97 -5.99 20.35
C LYS A 36 41.76 -4.48 20.31
N GLY A 37 40.55 -4.07 19.92
CA GLY A 37 40.14 -2.66 19.96
C GLY A 37 39.12 -2.26 18.90
N ARG A 38 38.07 -3.07 18.66
CA ARG A 38 36.80 -2.66 18.04
C ARG A 38 35.77 -3.77 18.27
N ILE A 39 35.14 -3.70 19.44
CA ILE A 39 33.96 -4.51 19.76
C ILE A 39 32.77 -3.86 19.05
N TYR A 40 32.13 -4.65 18.19
CA TYR A 40 30.96 -4.34 17.36
C TYR A 40 31.06 -3.11 16.46
N GLY A 41 31.32 -3.35 15.17
CA GLY A 41 30.94 -2.45 14.10
C GLY A 41 29.41 -2.33 14.01
N PHE A 42 28.84 -1.54 14.91
CA PHE A 42 27.49 -0.98 14.84
C PHE A 42 27.65 0.52 15.14
N GLY A 43 28.26 1.25 14.21
CA GLY A 43 28.53 2.68 14.32
C GLY A 43 27.46 3.51 13.60
N SER A 44 26.77 4.36 14.36
CA SER A 44 25.98 5.54 13.93
C SER A 44 24.65 5.37 13.18
N VAL A 45 24.25 4.16 12.77
CA VAL A 45 23.02 3.95 11.98
C VAL A 45 21.75 3.68 12.83
N PHE A 46 21.84 3.70 14.17
CA PHE A 46 20.75 3.24 15.05
C PHE A 46 20.08 4.35 15.89
N ASP A 47 19.92 5.54 15.32
CA ASP A 47 18.90 6.50 15.76
C ASP A 47 17.88 6.66 14.63
N PRO A 48 16.57 6.43 14.83
CA PRO A 48 15.58 6.64 13.78
C PRO A 48 15.64 8.06 13.17
N ALA A 49 16.18 9.04 13.92
CA ALA A 49 16.43 10.38 13.41
C ALA A 49 17.74 10.53 12.61
N SER A 50 18.80 9.76 12.89
CA SER A 50 20.00 9.74 12.04
C SER A 50 19.77 9.00 10.72
N PHE A 51 18.75 8.15 10.64
CA PHE A 51 18.27 7.56 9.39
C PHE A 51 17.57 8.57 8.46
N LEU A 52 16.96 9.60 9.04
CA LEU A 52 16.25 10.67 8.31
C LEU A 52 17.20 11.76 7.78
N GLU A 53 18.45 11.80 8.22
CA GLU A 53 19.49 12.70 7.75
C GLU A 53 20.64 11.86 7.18
N GLY A 54 20.59 11.56 5.88
CA GLY A 54 21.51 10.64 5.23
C GLY A 54 22.98 11.04 5.37
N THR A 55 23.83 10.09 5.76
CA THR A 55 25.27 10.17 5.54
C THR A 55 25.65 9.39 4.28
N SER A 56 26.23 10.12 3.32
CA SER A 56 26.77 9.62 2.06
C SER A 56 27.92 8.62 2.27
N SER A 57 27.75 7.40 1.76
CA SER A 57 28.87 6.58 1.29
C SER A 57 28.38 5.54 0.28
N THR A 58 28.82 5.72 -0.97
CA THR A 58 28.69 4.83 -2.13
C THR A 58 29.28 3.44 -1.88
N ILE A 59 28.51 2.39 -2.13
CA ILE A 59 28.99 1.02 -2.32
C ILE A 59 28.57 0.59 -3.73
N THR A 60 29.53 0.42 -4.61
CA THR A 60 29.36 -0.14 -5.96
C THR A 60 29.26 -1.66 -5.86
N SER A 61 28.09 -2.23 -6.17
CA SER A 61 27.88 -3.67 -6.31
C SER A 61 28.04 -4.10 -7.77
N GLN A 62 29.19 -4.67 -8.11
CA GLN A 62 29.44 -5.30 -9.40
C GLN A 62 29.80 -6.77 -9.19
N GLU A 63 28.89 -7.55 -8.58
CA GLU A 63 29.07 -9.00 -8.37
C GLU A 63 27.76 -9.83 -8.40
N ALA A 64 26.62 -9.25 -8.79
CA ALA A 64 25.33 -9.95 -8.76
C ALA A 64 24.78 -10.43 -10.12
N LEU A 65 25.44 -10.15 -11.25
CA LEU A 65 24.90 -10.47 -12.59
C LEU A 65 25.54 -11.67 -13.31
N TYR A 66 26.44 -12.42 -12.66
CA TYR A 66 27.14 -13.55 -13.31
C TYR A 66 26.62 -14.95 -12.95
N ASN A 67 25.59 -15.07 -12.10
CA ASN A 67 25.10 -16.37 -11.61
C ASN A 67 23.75 -16.83 -12.19
N PHE A 68 23.23 -16.22 -13.26
CA PHE A 68 21.90 -16.56 -13.79
C PHE A 68 21.85 -17.21 -15.20
N LEU A 69 22.98 -17.53 -15.83
CA LEU A 69 22.98 -18.13 -17.19
C LEU A 69 23.91 -19.34 -17.38
N SER A 70 23.90 -20.31 -16.45
CA SER A 70 24.55 -21.60 -16.71
C SER A 70 23.82 -22.78 -16.09
N TYR A 71 22.61 -23.07 -16.56
CA TYR A 71 22.05 -24.42 -16.51
C TYR A 71 21.13 -24.63 -17.72
N HIS A 72 21.64 -25.32 -18.76
CA HIS A 72 20.95 -26.31 -19.60
C HIS A 72 21.67 -26.47 -20.95
N CYS A 73 22.36 -27.60 -21.15
CA CYS A 73 22.23 -28.48 -22.33
C CYS A 73 23.28 -29.59 -22.29
N THR A 74 22.83 -30.76 -21.84
CA THR A 74 23.46 -32.07 -22.06
C THR A 74 23.28 -32.50 -23.52
N TYR A 75 24.34 -32.92 -24.23
CA TYR A 75 24.23 -33.95 -25.27
C TYR A 75 25.57 -34.70 -25.48
N LYS A 76 25.55 -36.00 -25.17
CA LYS A 76 26.48 -37.03 -25.67
C LYS A 76 26.27 -37.18 -27.18
N VAL A 77 27.33 -37.28 -28.01
CA VAL A 77 27.49 -38.35 -29.02
C VAL A 77 28.99 -38.50 -29.41
N SER A 78 29.40 -39.75 -29.49
CA SER A 78 30.68 -40.35 -29.90
C SER A 78 31.00 -40.30 -31.40
N TYR A 79 32.30 -40.34 -31.71
CA TYR A 79 32.97 -40.48 -33.01
C TYR A 79 32.28 -41.32 -34.10
N HIS A 80 32.17 -40.79 -35.33
CA HIS A 80 32.91 -41.26 -36.53
C HIS A 80 32.46 -40.54 -37.82
N GLY A 81 33.44 -40.02 -38.58
CA GLY A 81 33.42 -39.95 -40.04
C GLY A 81 32.47 -38.96 -40.71
N ILE A 82 33.02 -37.85 -41.23
CA ILE A 82 32.89 -37.43 -42.64
C ILE A 82 33.99 -36.39 -42.88
N VAL A 83 34.99 -36.80 -43.66
CA VAL A 83 35.96 -35.92 -44.32
C VAL A 83 35.27 -35.36 -45.57
N LEU A 84 35.62 -34.11 -45.93
CA LEU A 84 35.51 -33.47 -47.25
C LEU A 84 34.50 -32.32 -47.41
N ILE A 85 34.54 -31.31 -46.52
CA ILE A 85 34.39 -29.87 -46.89
C ILE A 85 35.28 -29.03 -45.94
N LYS A 86 36.61 -29.00 -46.13
CA LYS A 86 37.55 -28.39 -45.13
C LYS A 86 38.37 -27.19 -45.61
N PHE A 87 38.24 -26.72 -46.86
CA PHE A 87 39.11 -25.66 -47.37
C PHE A 87 38.53 -24.23 -47.39
N PRO A 88 37.22 -23.97 -47.58
CA PRO A 88 36.71 -22.59 -47.51
C PRO A 88 36.43 -22.07 -46.09
N ILE A 89 36.20 -22.97 -45.11
CA ILE A 89 35.76 -22.58 -43.76
C ILE A 89 36.91 -22.11 -42.87
N MET A 90 38.12 -22.67 -43.00
CA MET A 90 39.27 -22.25 -42.16
C MET A 90 39.72 -20.81 -42.46
N VAL A 91 39.69 -20.38 -43.72
CA VAL A 91 40.11 -19.03 -44.10
C VAL A 91 39.14 -17.97 -43.58
N VAL A 92 37.83 -18.26 -43.63
CA VAL A 92 36.80 -17.38 -43.04
C VAL A 92 36.91 -17.36 -41.52
N TYR A 93 37.14 -18.50 -40.89
CA TYR A 93 37.28 -18.60 -39.44
C TYR A 93 38.51 -17.85 -38.90
N GLU A 94 39.66 -17.94 -39.57
CA GLU A 94 40.85 -17.18 -39.16
C GLU A 94 40.69 -15.67 -39.37
N ARG A 95 40.01 -15.25 -40.44
CA ARG A 95 39.75 -13.82 -40.68
C ARG A 95 38.83 -13.24 -39.62
N VAL A 96 37.71 -13.91 -39.33
CA VAL A 96 36.76 -13.49 -38.29
C VAL A 96 37.39 -13.55 -36.90
N ARG A 97 38.24 -14.54 -36.61
CA ARG A 97 38.98 -14.62 -35.35
C ARG A 97 39.96 -13.46 -35.18
N ASN A 98 40.66 -13.05 -36.24
CA ASN A 98 41.62 -11.96 -36.18
C ASN A 98 40.93 -10.59 -36.09
N GLU A 99 39.79 -10.40 -36.76
CA GLU A 99 38.95 -9.20 -36.62
C GLU A 99 38.36 -9.09 -35.20
N MET A 100 37.79 -10.18 -34.66
CA MET A 100 37.28 -10.19 -33.27
C MET A 100 38.38 -9.99 -32.22
N ARG A 101 39.59 -10.51 -32.45
CA ARG A 101 40.74 -10.26 -31.56
C ARG A 101 41.15 -8.79 -31.59
N GLY A 102 41.18 -8.15 -32.77
CA GLY A 102 41.44 -6.73 -32.89
C GLY A 102 40.41 -5.86 -32.16
N GLU A 103 39.12 -6.19 -32.27
CA GLU A 103 38.07 -5.48 -31.53
C GLU A 103 38.14 -5.70 -30.00
N MET A 104 38.51 -6.90 -29.56
CA MET A 104 38.75 -7.19 -28.14
C MET A 104 39.94 -6.40 -27.59
N ASP A 105 41.04 -6.31 -28.32
CA ASP A 105 42.24 -5.60 -27.88
C ASP A 105 41.97 -4.08 -27.78
N VAL A 106 41.18 -3.52 -28.71
CA VAL A 106 40.73 -2.12 -28.65
C VAL A 106 39.82 -1.88 -27.44
N LYS A 107 38.84 -2.77 -27.18
CA LYS A 107 37.97 -2.66 -26.00
C LYS A 107 38.73 -2.84 -24.68
N ALA A 108 39.76 -3.70 -24.66
CA ALA A 108 40.62 -3.87 -23.50
C ALA A 108 41.40 -2.60 -23.19
N ALA A 109 41.99 -1.97 -24.22
CA ALA A 109 42.69 -0.69 -24.09
C ALA A 109 41.75 0.46 -23.64
N GLU A 110 40.51 0.50 -24.15
CA GLU A 110 39.50 1.47 -23.70
C GLU A 110 39.09 1.26 -22.23
N MET A 111 38.95 0.00 -21.79
CA MET A 111 38.66 -0.31 -20.39
C MET A 111 39.82 0.06 -19.48
N GLU A 112 41.07 -0.20 -19.89
CA GLU A 112 42.26 0.14 -19.13
C GLU A 112 42.43 1.66 -18.99
N ALA A 113 42.17 2.41 -20.07
CA ALA A 113 42.15 3.89 -20.01
C ALA A 113 41.04 4.43 -19.09
N LYS A 114 39.85 3.83 -19.11
CA LYS A 114 38.76 4.18 -18.17
C LYS A 114 39.12 3.87 -16.72
N HIS A 115 39.76 2.72 -16.47
CA HIS A 115 40.22 2.33 -15.14
C HIS A 115 41.28 3.29 -14.61
N GLN A 116 42.26 3.66 -15.45
CA GLN A 116 43.30 4.62 -15.07
C GLN A 116 42.70 6.00 -14.70
N LYS A 117 41.74 6.49 -15.49
CA LYS A 117 41.06 7.76 -15.19
C LYS A 117 40.28 7.70 -13.87
N MET A 118 39.64 6.57 -13.57
CA MET A 118 38.92 6.37 -12.33
C MET A 118 39.86 6.34 -11.11
N CYS A 119 41.05 5.75 -11.24
CA CYS A 119 42.08 5.78 -10.20
C CYS A 119 42.56 7.22 -9.91
N GLU A 120 42.83 8.01 -10.95
CA GLU A 120 43.23 9.42 -10.80
C GLU A 120 42.15 10.28 -10.11
N GLU A 121 40.87 10.07 -10.43
CA GLU A 121 39.75 10.73 -9.75
C GLU A 121 39.62 10.32 -8.28
N MET A 122 39.91 9.06 -7.96
CA MET A 122 39.88 8.54 -6.59
C MET A 122 41.01 9.12 -5.74
N ASP A 123 42.22 9.22 -6.30
CA ASP A 123 43.38 9.85 -5.63
C ASP A 123 43.14 11.34 -5.38
N ALA A 124 42.54 12.06 -6.33
CA ALA A 124 42.17 13.46 -6.16
C ALA A 124 41.14 13.65 -5.02
N LYS A 125 40.16 12.74 -4.90
CA LYS A 125 39.19 12.74 -3.80
C LYS A 125 39.84 12.40 -2.47
N ALA A 126 40.77 11.45 -2.42
CA ALA A 126 41.51 11.10 -1.22
C ALA A 126 42.32 12.31 -0.69
N ALA A 127 43.02 13.03 -1.58
CA ALA A 127 43.73 14.25 -1.21
C ALA A 127 42.80 15.35 -0.65
N ALA A 128 41.59 15.49 -1.21
CA ALA A 128 40.60 16.43 -0.70
C ALA A 128 40.06 16.05 0.69
N ILE A 129 39.95 14.75 0.99
CA ILE A 129 39.58 14.24 2.31
C ILE A 129 40.68 14.54 3.33
N ASP A 130 41.94 14.33 2.99
CA ASP A 130 43.09 14.63 3.86
C ASP A 130 43.16 16.12 4.24
N VAL A 131 42.91 17.02 3.30
CA VAL A 131 42.85 18.47 3.58
C VAL A 131 41.72 18.81 4.55
N LYS A 132 40.54 18.18 4.39
CA LYS A 132 39.42 18.38 5.33
C LYS A 132 39.73 17.81 6.71
N GLN A 133 40.42 16.67 6.78
CA GLN A 133 40.84 16.08 8.04
C GLN A 133 41.82 16.99 8.79
N GLN A 134 42.80 17.58 8.10
CA GLN A 134 43.71 18.56 8.69
C GLN A 134 42.99 19.80 9.25
N GLN A 135 41.93 20.28 8.59
CA GLN A 135 41.10 21.37 9.12
C GLN A 135 40.31 20.98 10.37
N ILE A 136 39.86 19.73 10.45
CA ILE A 136 39.18 19.18 11.63
C ILE A 136 40.18 19.10 12.78
N ASP A 137 41.37 18.56 12.55
CA ASP A 137 42.41 18.41 13.56
C ASP A 137 42.86 19.78 14.11
N ALA A 138 43.06 20.77 13.25
CA ALA A 138 43.36 22.14 13.66
C ALA A 138 42.24 22.78 14.51
N LYS A 139 40.97 22.49 14.20
CA LYS A 139 39.84 22.94 15.03
C LYS A 139 39.84 22.24 16.38
N TYR A 140 40.13 20.95 16.45
CA TYR A 140 40.24 20.21 17.71
C TYR A 140 41.34 20.76 18.60
N GLU A 141 42.53 21.06 18.05
CA GLU A 141 43.62 21.68 18.81
C GLU A 141 43.24 23.05 19.36
N ALA A 142 42.54 23.87 18.57
CA ALA A 142 42.02 25.17 19.04
C ALA A 142 41.00 24.99 20.17
N MET A 143 40.14 23.98 20.06
CA MET A 143 39.13 23.66 21.08
C MET A 143 39.75 23.17 22.39
N GLU A 144 40.81 22.35 22.32
CA GLU A 144 41.53 21.85 23.50
C GLU A 144 42.29 22.97 24.21
N LYS A 145 42.84 23.95 23.46
CA LYS A 145 43.42 25.17 24.05
C LYS A 145 42.39 25.97 24.85
N ILE A 146 41.18 26.16 24.30
CA ILE A 146 40.09 26.86 24.98
C ILE A 146 39.64 26.08 26.23
N ARG A 147 39.58 24.75 26.16
CA ARG A 147 39.22 23.87 27.28
C ARG A 147 40.18 23.98 28.46
N VAL A 148 41.49 24.06 28.18
CA VAL A 148 42.53 24.23 29.21
C VAL A 148 42.50 25.63 29.82
N GLU A 149 42.23 26.66 29.01
CA GLU A 149 42.20 28.06 29.45
C GLU A 149 40.96 28.37 30.32
N TYR A 150 39.84 27.66 30.10
CA TYR A 150 38.60 27.86 30.84
C TYR A 150 37.98 26.53 31.32
N PRO A 151 38.51 25.94 32.42
CA PRO A 151 38.08 24.62 32.90
C PRO A 151 36.64 24.56 33.41
N ASN A 152 36.00 25.71 33.67
CA ASN A 152 34.62 25.80 34.17
C ASN A 152 33.61 26.23 33.10
N LEU A 153 34.04 26.41 31.85
CA LEU A 153 33.15 26.87 30.77
C LEU A 153 32.08 25.82 30.43
N GLU A 154 32.42 24.53 30.46
CA GLU A 154 31.46 23.43 30.24
C GLU A 154 30.33 23.43 31.29
N GLY A 155 30.67 23.60 32.57
CA GLY A 155 29.70 23.63 33.65
C GLY A 155 28.77 24.86 33.59
N LEU A 156 29.32 26.03 33.26
CA LEU A 156 28.54 27.26 33.06
C LEU A 156 27.65 27.18 31.82
N MET A 157 28.12 26.59 30.72
CA MET A 157 27.31 26.36 29.52
C MET A 157 26.17 25.37 29.79
N GLN A 158 26.44 24.25 30.49
CA GLN A 158 25.40 23.28 30.84
C GLN A 158 24.34 23.88 31.77
N ALA A 159 24.73 24.65 32.78
CA ALA A 159 23.80 25.33 33.68
C ALA A 159 22.95 26.37 32.93
N HIS A 160 23.53 27.11 31.98
CA HIS A 160 22.80 28.08 31.17
C HIS A 160 21.81 27.42 30.20
N ILE A 161 22.21 26.31 29.56
CA ILE A 161 21.36 25.52 28.66
C ILE A 161 20.17 24.91 29.43
N GLN A 162 20.42 24.33 30.61
CA GLN A 162 19.35 23.79 31.46
C GLN A 162 18.35 24.86 31.92
N SER A 163 18.79 26.10 32.16
CA SER A 163 17.89 27.21 32.53
C SER A 163 16.93 27.63 31.41
N ARG A 164 17.27 27.37 30.14
CA ARG A 164 16.46 27.72 28.97
C ARG A 164 15.59 26.57 28.45
N ASP A 165 15.94 25.33 28.73
CA ASP A 165 15.18 24.15 28.27
C ASP A 165 13.95 23.87 29.16
N ARG A 166 12.96 24.75 29.01
CA ARG A 166 11.69 24.68 29.75
C ARG A 166 10.80 23.50 29.31
N ILE A 167 11.00 22.96 28.11
CA ILE A 167 10.17 21.88 27.58
C ILE A 167 10.66 20.54 28.13
N SER A 168 11.97 20.30 28.18
CA SER A 168 12.52 19.11 28.86
C SER A 168 12.26 19.11 30.37
N ALA A 169 11.97 20.27 30.98
CA ALA A 169 11.58 20.35 32.38
C ALA A 169 10.12 19.90 32.66
N LEU A 170 9.31 19.71 31.62
CA LEU A 170 7.93 19.25 31.78
C LEU A 170 7.86 17.80 32.33
N PRO A 171 6.77 17.48 33.05
CA PRO A 171 6.42 16.11 33.39
C PRO A 171 6.31 15.21 32.16
N GLN A 172 6.66 13.93 32.33
CA GLN A 172 6.77 12.96 31.23
C GLN A 172 5.41 12.73 30.52
N ASP A 173 4.33 12.68 31.28
CA ASP A 173 2.96 12.53 30.80
C ASP A 173 2.51 13.71 29.92
N ILE A 174 2.94 14.94 30.24
CA ILE A 174 2.67 16.11 29.42
C ILE A 174 3.45 16.06 28.11
N ILE A 175 4.72 15.64 28.16
CA ILE A 175 5.55 15.46 26.97
C ILE A 175 4.93 14.41 26.05
N GLU A 176 4.57 13.24 26.59
CA GLU A 176 3.90 12.18 25.82
C GLU A 176 2.60 12.69 25.19
N LYS A 177 1.79 13.43 25.94
CA LYS A 177 0.55 14.02 25.41
C LYS A 177 0.82 15.03 24.30
N ILE A 178 1.85 15.87 24.42
CA ILE A 178 2.26 16.77 23.32
C ILE A 178 2.64 15.94 22.10
N LEU A 179 3.45 14.89 22.25
CA LEU A 179 3.87 14.03 21.14
C LEU A 179 2.70 13.32 20.47
N THR A 180 1.66 12.91 21.21
CA THR A 180 0.45 12.31 20.62
C THR A 180 -0.35 13.26 19.73
N LEU A 181 -0.15 14.57 19.86
CA LEU A 181 -0.83 15.59 19.05
C LEU A 181 -0.03 15.96 17.79
N MET A 182 1.18 15.43 17.62
CA MET A 182 2.02 15.71 16.45
C MET A 182 2.00 14.55 15.46
N PRO A 183 2.32 14.81 14.18
CA PRO A 183 2.60 13.73 13.23
C PRO A 183 3.72 12.82 13.74
N MET A 184 3.58 11.51 13.50
CA MET A 184 4.53 10.49 13.98
C MET A 184 5.98 10.82 13.61
N ARG A 185 6.23 11.24 12.36
CA ARG A 185 7.57 11.63 11.88
C ARG A 185 8.19 12.73 12.74
N ASP A 186 7.43 13.75 13.08
CA ASP A 186 7.92 14.87 13.89
C ASP A 186 8.10 14.47 15.36
N ALA A 187 7.22 13.59 15.87
CA ALA A 187 7.39 13.04 17.20
C ALA A 187 8.66 12.19 17.31
N LEU A 188 8.96 11.35 16.31
CA LEU A 188 10.21 10.61 16.21
C LEU A 188 11.42 11.56 16.16
N ARG A 189 11.36 12.65 15.38
CA ARG A 189 12.43 13.65 15.30
C ARG A 189 12.74 14.33 16.62
N THR A 190 11.82 14.36 17.58
CA THR A 190 12.15 14.89 18.91
C THR A 190 13.20 14.06 19.64
N SER A 191 13.47 12.81 19.21
CA SER A 191 14.44 11.91 19.82
C SER A 191 15.87 12.49 19.86
N ILE A 192 16.22 13.38 18.93
CA ILE A 192 17.54 14.01 18.84
C ILE A 192 17.71 15.24 19.74
N LEU A 193 16.62 15.78 20.29
CA LEU A 193 16.68 17.00 21.09
C LEU A 193 17.50 16.78 22.38
N SER A 194 17.30 15.64 23.04
CA SER A 194 18.14 15.24 24.18
C SER A 194 17.97 13.76 24.53
N LYS A 195 18.83 13.24 25.42
CA LYS A 195 18.71 11.88 25.97
C LYS A 195 17.34 11.61 26.63
N LYS A 196 16.68 12.65 27.17
CA LYS A 196 15.35 12.53 27.79
C LYS A 196 14.26 12.27 26.75
N TRP A 197 14.36 12.91 25.58
CA TRP A 197 13.35 12.80 24.52
C TRP A 197 13.47 11.53 23.68
N ARG A 198 14.65 10.88 23.70
CA ARG A 198 14.98 9.73 22.84
C ARG A 198 13.89 8.64 22.75
N TYR A 199 13.16 8.38 23.83
CA TYR A 199 12.13 7.33 23.88
C TYR A 199 10.72 7.81 24.23
N CYS A 200 10.48 9.13 24.30
CA CYS A 200 9.15 9.65 24.66
C CYS A 200 8.07 9.31 23.61
N TRP A 201 8.46 9.08 22.36
CA TRP A 201 7.54 8.70 21.29
C TRP A 201 7.04 7.25 21.40
N THR A 202 7.68 6.39 22.20
CA THR A 202 7.37 4.94 22.27
C THR A 202 5.98 4.62 22.82
N GLY A 203 5.28 5.62 23.38
CA GLY A 203 3.91 5.51 23.89
C GLY A 203 2.83 6.03 22.92
N ILE A 204 3.18 6.52 21.73
CA ILE A 204 2.22 7.14 20.81
C ILE A 204 1.22 6.10 20.29
N PRO A 205 -0.10 6.31 20.40
CA PRO A 205 -1.09 5.30 20.03
C PRO A 205 -1.34 5.18 18.52
N LYS A 206 -0.94 6.19 17.74
CA LYS A 206 -1.12 6.27 16.29
C LYS A 206 0.21 6.16 15.57
N LEU A 207 0.39 5.08 14.82
CA LEU A 207 1.56 4.84 13.98
C LEU A 207 1.15 4.91 12.50
N VAL A 208 1.84 5.76 11.74
CA VAL A 208 1.60 5.96 10.31
C VAL A 208 2.92 5.77 9.58
N PHE A 209 2.97 4.76 8.73
CA PHE A 209 4.10 4.41 7.89
C PHE A 209 3.68 4.62 6.44
N ASP A 210 4.20 5.65 5.80
CA ASP A 210 3.99 5.95 4.39
C ASP A 210 5.33 6.19 3.69
N ASP A 211 5.34 6.21 2.35
CA ASP A 211 6.57 6.47 1.60
C ASP A 211 7.16 7.86 1.93
N ASN A 212 6.33 8.81 2.36
CA ASN A 212 6.76 10.15 2.74
C ASN A 212 7.61 10.18 4.02
N LEU A 213 7.58 9.11 4.82
CA LEU A 213 8.46 8.93 5.96
C LEU A 213 9.93 8.95 5.54
N VAL A 214 10.25 8.37 4.39
CA VAL A 214 11.62 8.16 3.92
C VAL A 214 12.01 9.02 2.73
N LYS A 215 11.05 9.47 1.91
CA LYS A 215 11.30 10.38 0.78
C LYS A 215 12.17 11.56 1.21
N GLN A 216 13.43 11.55 0.77
CA GLN A 216 14.35 12.68 0.87
C GLN A 216 14.40 13.40 -0.47
N SER A 217 14.76 14.68 -0.47
CA SER A 217 14.80 15.53 -1.67
C SER A 217 15.94 15.21 -2.65
N SER A 218 16.45 13.99 -2.68
CA SER A 218 17.64 13.61 -3.46
C SER A 218 17.39 12.37 -4.29
N ASN A 219 17.91 12.37 -5.52
CA ASN A 219 17.94 11.31 -6.53
C ASN A 219 18.55 9.97 -6.04
N MET A 220 18.01 9.35 -5.00
CA MET A 220 18.34 7.99 -4.59
C MET A 220 17.52 6.99 -5.41
N GLU A 221 18.07 5.80 -5.63
CA GLU A 221 17.34 4.68 -6.23
C GLU A 221 16.17 4.27 -5.32
N GLU A 222 14.97 4.13 -5.91
CA GLU A 222 13.70 3.88 -5.20
C GLU A 222 13.77 2.66 -4.27
N GLU A 223 14.51 1.62 -4.64
CA GLU A 223 14.72 0.41 -3.82
C GLU A 223 15.33 0.72 -2.45
N ILE A 224 16.30 1.62 -2.38
CA ILE A 224 17.00 1.95 -1.13
C ILE A 224 16.04 2.65 -0.15
N GLU A 225 15.13 3.49 -0.65
CA GLU A 225 14.13 4.17 0.18
C GLU A 225 13.13 3.17 0.78
N LYS A 226 12.75 2.14 0.02
CA LYS A 226 11.84 1.08 0.49
C LYS A 226 12.45 0.26 1.63
N TYR A 227 13.70 -0.21 1.50
CA TYR A 227 14.37 -0.95 2.59
C TYR A 227 14.55 -0.09 3.85
N LYS A 228 14.81 1.21 3.69
CA LYS A 228 14.86 2.15 4.81
C LYS A 228 13.50 2.25 5.51
N LEU A 229 12.39 2.28 4.76
CA LEU A 229 11.03 2.31 5.33
C LEU A 229 10.74 1.04 6.12
N ILE A 230 11.03 -0.13 5.55
CA ILE A 230 10.84 -1.42 6.21
C ILE A 230 11.66 -1.51 7.51
N ASN A 231 12.93 -1.11 7.46
CA ASN A 231 13.77 -1.05 8.66
C ASN A 231 13.21 -0.08 9.70
N ALA A 232 12.71 1.09 9.27
CA ALA A 232 12.05 2.03 10.17
C ALA A 232 10.79 1.43 10.81
N ILE A 233 9.97 0.70 10.05
CA ILE A 233 8.79 -0.01 10.57
C ILE A 233 9.21 -1.01 11.65
N PHE A 234 10.16 -1.91 11.35
CA PHE A 234 10.64 -2.88 12.33
C PHE A 234 11.22 -2.21 13.58
N HIS A 235 12.01 -1.16 13.43
CA HIS A 235 12.60 -0.45 14.55
C HIS A 235 11.55 0.24 15.43
N VAL A 236 10.58 0.91 14.82
CA VAL A 236 9.50 1.57 15.56
C VAL A 236 8.67 0.51 16.30
N LEU A 237 8.24 -0.55 15.62
CA LEU A 237 7.43 -1.61 16.24
C LEU A 237 8.18 -2.33 17.36
N LEU A 238 9.48 -2.59 17.20
CA LEU A 238 10.31 -3.24 18.22
C LEU A 238 10.49 -2.39 19.48
N LEU A 239 10.62 -1.06 19.33
CA LEU A 239 10.84 -0.14 20.44
C LEU A 239 9.54 0.38 21.06
N HIS A 240 8.41 0.22 20.38
CA HIS A 240 7.12 0.67 20.86
C HIS A 240 6.72 -0.10 22.12
N LYS A 241 6.33 0.65 23.17
CA LYS A 241 5.92 0.09 24.47
C LYS A 241 4.47 0.41 24.82
N GLY A 242 3.84 1.29 24.05
CA GLY A 242 2.47 1.72 24.25
C GLY A 242 1.45 0.78 23.61
N LEU A 243 0.17 1.13 23.77
CA LEU A 243 -0.92 0.44 23.10
C LEU A 243 -1.13 1.07 21.72
N VAL A 244 -0.69 0.40 20.66
CA VAL A 244 -0.98 0.81 19.27
C VAL A 244 -2.48 0.64 19.03
N SER A 245 -3.19 1.75 18.93
CA SER A 245 -4.64 1.79 18.70
C SER A 245 -4.96 2.02 17.22
N GLU A 246 -4.14 2.84 16.54
CA GLU A 246 -4.23 3.11 15.11
C GLU A 246 -2.92 2.77 14.44
N LEU A 247 -2.99 1.93 13.40
CA LEU A 247 -1.86 1.58 12.57
C LEU A 247 -2.24 1.83 11.11
N CYS A 248 -1.39 2.57 10.40
CA CYS A 248 -1.50 2.80 8.98
C CYS A 248 -0.18 2.39 8.31
N ILE A 249 -0.25 1.52 7.31
CA ILE A 249 0.88 1.11 6.48
C ILE A 249 0.47 1.31 5.03
N CYS A 250 1.11 2.27 4.35
CA CYS A 250 0.92 2.61 2.95
C CYS A 250 2.28 2.50 2.25
N ILE A 251 2.46 1.51 1.39
CA ILE A 251 3.73 1.25 0.72
C ILE A 251 3.45 1.08 -0.77
N THR A 252 4.12 1.87 -1.60
CA THR A 252 4.00 1.77 -3.06
C THR A 252 5.13 0.95 -3.67
N ASP A 253 4.80 0.22 -4.74
CA ASP A 253 5.72 -0.57 -5.56
C ASP A 253 6.51 -1.64 -4.77
N ALA A 254 5.79 -2.48 -4.03
CA ALA A 254 6.40 -3.44 -3.10
C ALA A 254 6.79 -4.77 -3.79
N GLU A 255 8.06 -4.91 -4.18
CA GLU A 255 8.71 -6.23 -4.39
C GLU A 255 9.06 -6.93 -3.06
N ILE A 256 8.70 -6.33 -1.92
CA ILE A 256 9.17 -6.67 -0.57
C ILE A 256 8.10 -7.44 0.23
N VAL A 257 7.46 -8.43 -0.41
CA VAL A 257 6.31 -9.17 0.14
C VAL A 257 6.67 -9.89 1.46
N ASN A 258 7.87 -10.47 1.55
CA ASN A 258 8.27 -11.30 2.70
C ASN A 258 8.41 -10.49 4.00
N GLU A 259 8.95 -9.28 3.92
CA GLU A 259 9.16 -8.43 5.07
C GLU A 259 7.83 -7.89 5.60
N ILE A 260 6.89 -7.59 4.71
CA ILE A 260 5.51 -7.25 5.07
C ILE A 260 4.83 -8.43 5.78
N ASP A 261 4.99 -9.66 5.29
CA ASP A 261 4.48 -10.86 5.95
C ASP A 261 5.02 -10.98 7.38
N GLN A 262 6.31 -10.70 7.60
CA GLN A 262 6.92 -10.69 8.93
C GLN A 262 6.37 -9.58 9.82
N ILE A 263 6.12 -8.39 9.27
CA ILE A 263 5.47 -7.28 9.98
C ILE A 263 4.07 -7.70 10.41
N ILE A 264 3.24 -8.22 9.51
CA ILE A 264 1.88 -8.69 9.82
C ILE A 264 1.92 -9.82 10.84
N LEU A 265 2.87 -10.76 10.72
CA LEU A 265 3.07 -11.83 11.69
C LEU A 265 3.41 -11.27 13.08
N HIS A 266 4.24 -10.23 13.17
CA HIS A 266 4.53 -9.55 14.43
C HIS A 266 3.27 -8.87 14.99
N LEU A 267 2.52 -8.16 14.15
CA LEU A 267 1.29 -7.45 14.52
C LEU A 267 0.18 -8.39 14.96
N SER A 268 0.09 -9.60 14.40
CA SER A 268 -0.93 -10.60 14.76
C SER A 268 -0.91 -11.00 16.23
N ARG A 269 0.23 -10.82 16.91
CA ARG A 269 0.39 -11.05 18.35
C ARG A 269 -0.18 -9.92 19.21
N SER A 270 -0.44 -8.76 18.61
CA SER A 270 -1.01 -7.59 19.26
C SER A 270 -2.53 -7.63 19.21
N LYS A 271 -3.17 -7.45 20.37
CA LYS A 271 -4.65 -7.43 20.49
C LYS A 271 -5.24 -6.02 20.60
N ASN A 272 -4.41 -5.00 20.58
CA ASN A 272 -4.80 -3.63 20.92
C ASN A 272 -5.11 -2.76 19.68
N ILE A 273 -4.81 -3.26 18.48
CA ILE A 273 -5.02 -2.54 17.23
C ILE A 273 -6.52 -2.48 16.98
N LYS A 274 -7.07 -1.26 17.03
CA LYS A 274 -8.50 -0.98 16.80
C LYS A 274 -8.75 -0.51 15.39
N ARG A 275 -7.87 0.33 14.84
CA ARG A 275 -7.95 0.81 13.45
C ARG A 275 -6.73 0.35 12.70
N PHE A 276 -6.94 -0.39 11.62
CA PHE A 276 -5.86 -0.81 10.73
C PHE A 276 -6.16 -0.38 9.30
N THR A 277 -5.30 0.46 8.76
CA THR A 277 -5.30 0.85 7.35
C THR A 277 -4.08 0.24 6.69
N PHE A 278 -4.29 -0.50 5.61
CA PHE A 278 -3.25 -1.25 4.94
C PHE A 278 -3.41 -1.12 3.42
N GLU A 279 -2.41 -0.51 2.81
CA GLU A 279 -2.37 -0.19 1.39
C GLU A 279 -1.01 -0.60 0.84
N ILE A 280 -1.03 -1.57 -0.07
CA ILE A 280 0.18 -2.02 -0.77
C ILE A 280 -0.14 -2.08 -2.24
N SER A 281 0.34 -1.09 -2.99
CA SER A 281 0.29 -1.14 -4.44
C SER A 281 1.58 -1.78 -4.97
N SER A 282 1.44 -2.65 -5.96
CA SER A 282 2.54 -3.19 -6.75
C SER A 282 2.16 -3.09 -8.23
N ILE A 283 3.15 -2.91 -9.10
CA ILE A 283 2.93 -2.68 -10.53
C ILE A 283 2.26 -3.90 -11.19
N ASP A 284 2.60 -5.11 -10.73
CA ASP A 284 2.26 -6.34 -11.44
C ASP A 284 1.24 -7.24 -10.72
N GLU A 285 1.06 -7.13 -9.39
CA GLU A 285 0.19 -8.04 -8.63
C GLU A 285 -0.46 -7.42 -7.38
N TYR A 286 -1.63 -7.93 -7.00
CA TYR A 286 -2.28 -7.60 -5.72
C TYR A 286 -1.62 -8.33 -4.56
N TYR A 287 -1.35 -7.62 -3.46
CA TYR A 287 -0.71 -8.24 -2.30
C TYR A 287 -1.63 -9.26 -1.63
N LYS A 288 -1.19 -10.52 -1.57
CA LYS A 288 -1.93 -11.59 -0.91
C LYS A 288 -1.77 -11.49 0.60
N LEU A 289 -2.88 -11.25 1.31
CA LEU A 289 -2.84 -11.17 2.77
C LEU A 289 -2.43 -12.52 3.40
N PRO A 290 -1.44 -12.54 4.31
CA PRO A 290 -1.01 -13.76 4.98
C PRO A 290 -2.03 -14.22 6.02
N PHE A 291 -2.05 -15.53 6.31
CA PHE A 291 -2.94 -16.14 7.31
C PHE A 291 -2.86 -15.48 8.70
N SER A 292 -1.69 -14.96 9.06
CA SER A 292 -1.46 -14.25 10.33
C SER A 292 -2.32 -13.00 10.48
N PHE A 293 -2.69 -12.34 9.38
CA PHE A 293 -3.56 -11.16 9.37
C PHE A 293 -4.91 -11.45 10.04
N PHE A 294 -5.51 -12.60 9.72
CA PHE A 294 -6.83 -13.01 10.21
C PHE A 294 -6.86 -13.37 11.71
N SER A 295 -5.71 -13.31 12.40
CA SER A 295 -5.61 -13.50 13.85
C SER A 295 -5.80 -12.20 14.64
N LEU A 296 -5.95 -11.05 13.98
CA LEU A 296 -6.15 -9.74 14.60
C LEU A 296 -7.58 -9.58 15.16
N GLN A 297 -7.80 -9.92 16.43
CA GLN A 297 -9.13 -9.95 17.06
C GLN A 297 -9.64 -8.60 17.62
N GLY A 298 -8.79 -7.58 17.72
CA GLY A 298 -9.12 -6.29 18.35
C GLY A 298 -9.67 -5.22 17.40
N LEU A 299 -9.81 -5.52 16.11
CA LEU A 299 -10.12 -4.55 15.06
C LEU A 299 -11.57 -4.06 15.16
N GLU A 300 -11.73 -2.74 15.22
CA GLU A 300 -13.00 -2.01 15.13
C GLU A 300 -13.20 -1.40 13.74
N HIS A 301 -12.10 -0.94 13.10
CA HIS A 301 -12.11 -0.42 11.73
C HIS A 301 -10.99 -1.04 10.92
N LEU A 302 -11.31 -1.53 9.72
CA LEU A 302 -10.37 -2.12 8.81
C LEU A 302 -10.50 -1.48 7.43
N SER A 303 -9.39 -0.97 6.89
CA SER A 303 -9.30 -0.45 5.53
C SER A 303 -8.17 -1.17 4.79
N LEU A 304 -8.52 -1.82 3.69
CA LEU A 304 -7.63 -2.62 2.86
C LEU A 304 -7.67 -2.08 1.43
N LYS A 305 -6.52 -1.71 0.88
CA LYS A 305 -6.39 -1.26 -0.50
C LYS A 305 -5.43 -2.15 -1.28
N TYR A 306 -5.72 -2.44 -2.55
CA TYR A 306 -4.82 -3.21 -3.44
C TYR A 306 -4.45 -4.61 -2.92
N CYS A 307 -5.35 -5.23 -2.14
CA CYS A 307 -5.12 -6.52 -1.49
C CYS A 307 -5.91 -7.66 -2.13
N LYS A 308 -5.31 -8.86 -2.15
CA LYS A 308 -5.99 -10.13 -2.44
C LYS A 308 -6.32 -10.86 -1.14
N ILE A 309 -7.61 -11.14 -0.91
CA ILE A 309 -8.09 -11.82 0.28
C ILE A 309 -8.37 -13.29 -0.03
N GLU A 310 -7.68 -14.19 0.66
CA GLU A 310 -8.01 -15.62 0.71
C GLU A 310 -8.37 -15.99 2.15
N VAL A 311 -9.68 -16.07 2.44
CA VAL A 311 -10.16 -16.28 3.81
C VAL A 311 -9.83 -17.71 4.27
N PRO A 312 -9.10 -17.88 5.39
CA PRO A 312 -8.75 -19.20 5.91
C PRO A 312 -9.97 -19.95 6.45
N SER A 313 -10.00 -21.28 6.35
CA SER A 313 -11.08 -22.10 6.94
C SER A 313 -11.13 -22.03 8.48
N MET A 314 -9.99 -21.76 9.12
CA MET A 314 -9.87 -21.58 10.59
C MET A 314 -10.15 -20.14 11.04
N PHE A 315 -10.65 -19.28 10.16
CA PHE A 315 -10.94 -17.89 10.49
C PHE A 315 -12.05 -17.81 11.55
N ASN A 316 -11.72 -17.27 12.71
CA ASN A 316 -12.65 -17.12 13.85
C ASN A 316 -13.46 -15.80 13.80
N GLY A 317 -13.34 -15.04 12.71
CA GLY A 317 -14.05 -13.78 12.54
C GLY A 317 -13.41 -12.56 13.20
N PHE A 318 -13.83 -11.38 12.75
CA PHE A 318 -13.52 -10.10 13.40
C PHE A 318 -14.70 -9.67 14.26
N SER A 319 -14.75 -10.19 15.48
CA SER A 319 -15.92 -10.05 16.37
C SER A 319 -16.26 -8.62 16.78
N MET A 320 -15.31 -7.68 16.71
CA MET A 320 -15.46 -6.29 17.15
C MET A 320 -15.55 -5.30 15.97
N LEU A 321 -15.50 -5.79 14.72
CA LEU A 321 -15.41 -4.95 13.54
C LEU A 321 -16.73 -4.22 13.28
N LYS A 322 -16.65 -2.91 13.19
CA LYS A 322 -17.77 -2.00 12.91
C LYS A 322 -17.71 -1.40 11.52
N SER A 323 -16.50 -1.21 10.99
CA SER A 323 -16.30 -0.58 9.68
C SER A 323 -15.29 -1.37 8.87
N LEU A 324 -15.67 -1.75 7.64
CA LEU A 324 -14.83 -2.46 6.68
C LEU A 324 -14.83 -1.71 5.36
N ILE A 325 -13.65 -1.27 4.94
CA ILE A 325 -13.40 -0.62 3.65
C ILE A 325 -12.47 -1.53 2.85
N PHE A 326 -12.91 -1.94 1.67
CA PHE A 326 -12.13 -2.73 0.72
C PHE A 326 -12.09 -2.00 -0.62
N GLU A 327 -10.92 -1.49 -0.98
CA GLU A 327 -10.71 -0.66 -2.17
C GLU A 327 -9.73 -1.35 -3.12
N ASP A 328 -10.10 -1.44 -4.40
CA ASP A 328 -9.28 -2.01 -5.47
C ASP A 328 -8.61 -3.32 -5.08
N GLY A 329 -9.38 -4.28 -4.57
CA GLY A 329 -8.85 -5.57 -4.16
C GLY A 329 -9.48 -6.75 -4.89
N ILE A 330 -8.83 -7.90 -4.81
CA ILE A 330 -9.35 -9.17 -5.34
C ILE A 330 -9.97 -9.97 -4.20
N ILE A 331 -11.28 -10.18 -4.27
CA ILE A 331 -12.04 -11.08 -3.40
C ILE A 331 -13.14 -11.79 -4.20
N THR A 332 -13.34 -13.08 -3.97
CA THR A 332 -14.45 -13.82 -4.59
C THR A 332 -15.74 -13.65 -3.78
N ALA A 333 -16.92 -13.74 -4.40
CA ALA A 333 -18.21 -13.60 -3.71
C ALA A 333 -18.34 -14.54 -2.50
N ASN A 334 -17.95 -15.81 -2.64
CA ASN A 334 -17.98 -16.80 -1.55
C ASN A 334 -17.07 -16.40 -0.38
N MET A 335 -15.86 -15.93 -0.67
CA MET A 335 -14.91 -15.48 0.37
C MET A 335 -15.42 -14.21 1.06
N LEU A 336 -16.03 -13.29 0.31
CA LEU A 336 -16.64 -12.08 0.86
C LEU A 336 -17.79 -12.44 1.80
N GLN A 337 -18.68 -13.34 1.40
CA GLN A 337 -19.76 -13.84 2.27
C GLN A 337 -19.21 -14.48 3.55
N GLN A 338 -18.16 -15.30 3.44
CA GLN A 338 -17.51 -15.91 4.61
C GLN A 338 -16.89 -14.86 5.55
N LEU A 339 -16.26 -13.82 4.99
CA LEU A 339 -15.69 -12.72 5.75
C LEU A 339 -16.78 -11.93 6.50
N LEU A 340 -17.84 -11.53 5.79
CA LEU A 340 -18.94 -10.72 6.33
C LEU A 340 -19.76 -11.47 7.38
N THR A 341 -20.06 -12.75 7.15
CA THR A 341 -20.75 -13.62 8.13
C THR A 341 -19.98 -13.70 9.46
N SER A 342 -18.67 -13.55 9.38
CA SER A 342 -17.77 -13.60 10.53
C SER A 342 -17.55 -12.23 11.19
N CYS A 343 -18.32 -11.19 10.81
CA CYS A 343 -18.27 -9.82 11.32
C CYS A 343 -19.67 -9.34 11.77
N PRO A 344 -20.20 -9.81 12.91
CA PRO A 344 -21.60 -9.61 13.29
C PRO A 344 -21.98 -8.18 13.71
N LEU A 345 -20.99 -7.35 14.06
CA LEU A 345 -21.19 -5.97 14.52
C LEU A 345 -20.94 -4.93 13.42
N LEU A 346 -20.88 -5.34 12.16
CA LEU A 346 -20.56 -4.46 11.05
C LEU A 346 -21.68 -3.44 10.83
N GLU A 347 -21.35 -2.16 10.97
CA GLU A 347 -22.22 -1.00 10.80
C GLU A 347 -21.94 -0.27 9.47
N GLU A 348 -20.70 -0.35 8.97
CA GLU A 348 -20.26 0.32 7.74
C GLU A 348 -19.52 -0.68 6.84
N PHE A 349 -19.93 -0.76 5.58
CA PHE A 349 -19.29 -1.59 4.58
C PHE A 349 -19.11 -0.79 3.29
N THR A 350 -17.86 -0.64 2.87
CA THR A 350 -17.46 0.04 1.63
C THR A 350 -16.66 -0.92 0.76
N LEU A 351 -17.09 -1.09 -0.48
CA LEU A 351 -16.45 -1.89 -1.50
C LEU A 351 -16.27 -1.04 -2.76
N ILE A 352 -15.05 -0.61 -3.02
CA ILE A 352 -14.70 0.24 -4.17
C ILE A 352 -13.75 -0.55 -5.06
N ARG A 353 -13.97 -0.57 -6.37
CA ARG A 353 -13.03 -1.16 -7.33
C ARG A 353 -13.02 -0.33 -8.61
N ASP A 354 -11.89 -0.31 -9.29
CA ASP A 354 -11.74 0.23 -10.63
C ASP A 354 -12.41 -0.66 -11.69
N GLU A 355 -12.32 -1.98 -11.52
CA GLU A 355 -12.92 -2.97 -12.42
C GLU A 355 -14.25 -3.50 -11.87
N PRO A 356 -15.25 -3.77 -12.73
CA PRO A 356 -16.57 -4.20 -12.30
C PRO A 356 -16.50 -5.52 -11.51
N ILE A 357 -17.25 -5.58 -10.40
CA ILE A 357 -17.48 -6.84 -9.68
C ILE A 357 -18.72 -7.47 -10.25
N VAL A 358 -18.57 -8.69 -10.75
CA VAL A 358 -19.70 -9.47 -11.24
C VAL A 358 -20.28 -10.29 -10.10
N PHE A 359 -21.50 -9.98 -9.70
CA PHE A 359 -22.31 -10.82 -8.81
C PHE A 359 -23.50 -11.41 -9.56
N THR A 360 -23.91 -12.61 -9.18
CA THR A 360 -25.25 -13.11 -9.49
C THR A 360 -26.27 -12.54 -8.51
N GLU A 361 -27.55 -12.48 -8.90
CA GLU A 361 -28.64 -12.03 -8.01
C GLU A 361 -28.67 -12.81 -6.68
N CYS A 362 -28.45 -14.13 -6.74
CA CYS A 362 -28.39 -14.98 -5.55
C CYS A 362 -27.24 -14.59 -4.61
N GLU A 363 -26.05 -14.32 -5.15
CA GLU A 363 -24.89 -13.95 -4.34
C GLU A 363 -25.08 -12.62 -3.62
N LEU A 364 -25.78 -11.66 -4.24
CA LEU A 364 -26.14 -10.39 -3.60
C LEU A 364 -27.14 -10.60 -2.46
N VAL A 365 -28.19 -11.39 -2.70
CA VAL A 365 -29.17 -11.70 -1.63
C VAL A 365 -28.47 -12.36 -0.44
N GLU A 366 -27.57 -13.33 -0.68
CA GLU A 366 -26.78 -13.94 0.39
C GLU A 366 -25.83 -12.93 1.07
N LEU A 367 -25.21 -12.02 0.32
CA LEU A 367 -24.38 -10.94 0.88
C LEU A 367 -25.18 -10.07 1.86
N PHE A 368 -26.39 -9.65 1.51
CA PHE A 368 -27.24 -8.86 2.42
C PHE A 368 -27.66 -9.64 3.66
N LYS A 369 -27.79 -10.98 3.60
CA LYS A 369 -28.07 -11.79 4.80
C LYS A 369 -26.93 -11.72 5.80
N CYS A 370 -25.70 -11.53 5.31
CA CYS A 370 -24.52 -11.37 6.15
C CYS A 370 -24.43 -9.98 6.82
N LEU A 371 -25.33 -9.04 6.51
CA LEU A 371 -25.28 -7.64 6.92
C LEU A 371 -26.51 -7.20 7.75
N PRO A 372 -26.76 -7.81 8.93
CA PRO A 372 -27.99 -7.56 9.68
C PRO A 372 -28.07 -6.17 10.32
N SER A 373 -26.94 -5.56 10.67
CA SER A 373 -26.86 -4.31 11.45
C SER A 373 -26.31 -3.12 10.65
N ILE A 374 -26.25 -3.25 9.32
CA ILE A 374 -25.60 -2.27 8.44
C ILE A 374 -26.33 -0.91 8.48
N GLN A 375 -25.56 0.16 8.65
CA GLN A 375 -26.02 1.55 8.64
C GLN A 375 -25.57 2.30 7.39
N VAL A 376 -24.36 2.02 6.92
CA VAL A 376 -23.76 2.62 5.72
C VAL A 376 -23.31 1.51 4.78
N LEU A 377 -23.86 1.50 3.57
CA LEU A 377 -23.47 0.58 2.52
C LEU A 377 -23.00 1.35 1.30
N GLU A 378 -21.75 1.11 0.90
CA GLU A 378 -21.13 1.70 -0.26
C GLU A 378 -20.56 0.59 -1.16
N ILE A 379 -21.05 0.47 -2.39
CA ILE A 379 -20.54 -0.50 -3.37
C ILE A 379 -20.41 0.20 -4.73
N MET A 380 -19.19 0.44 -5.19
CA MET A 380 -18.90 1.06 -6.49
C MET A 380 -18.56 0.00 -7.54
N GLN A 381 -18.87 0.28 -8.80
CA GLN A 381 -18.68 -0.63 -9.95
C GLN A 381 -19.34 -2.01 -9.76
N LEU A 382 -20.59 -2.02 -9.28
CA LEU A 382 -21.40 -3.22 -9.18
C LEU A 382 -21.94 -3.63 -10.56
N PHE A 383 -21.80 -4.90 -10.90
CA PHE A 383 -22.40 -5.50 -12.11
C PHE A 383 -23.13 -6.79 -11.76
N ILE A 384 -24.38 -6.91 -12.21
CA ILE A 384 -25.26 -8.05 -11.94
C ILE A 384 -25.34 -8.94 -13.17
N MET A 385 -24.79 -10.16 -13.06
CA MET A 385 -24.96 -11.17 -14.09
C MET A 385 -26.37 -11.79 -14.01
N HIS A 386 -27.22 -11.41 -14.96
CA HIS A 386 -28.50 -12.07 -15.17
C HIS A 386 -28.31 -13.39 -15.91
N LEU A 387 -28.36 -14.51 -15.19
CA LEU A 387 -28.33 -15.84 -15.79
C LEU A 387 -29.68 -16.13 -16.46
N GLY A 388 -29.79 -15.81 -17.75
CA GLY A 388 -31.02 -16.00 -18.51
C GLY A 388 -31.41 -17.47 -18.70
N ALA A 389 -32.52 -17.90 -18.08
CA ALA A 389 -33.61 -18.66 -18.70
C ALA A 389 -34.68 -19.03 -17.65
N GLY A 390 -35.79 -18.28 -17.58
CA GLY A 390 -37.07 -18.81 -17.10
C GLY A 390 -37.54 -18.48 -15.67
N SER A 391 -36.90 -17.59 -14.92
CA SER A 391 -37.46 -17.08 -13.66
C SER A 391 -37.63 -15.56 -13.69
N ASN A 392 -38.91 -15.18 -13.78
CA ASN A 392 -39.58 -13.94 -13.41
C ASN A 392 -38.72 -12.86 -12.75
N SER A 393 -38.88 -11.63 -13.26
CA SER A 393 -38.72 -10.34 -12.58
C SER A 393 -38.03 -10.38 -11.22
N MET A 394 -36.86 -9.76 -11.13
CA MET A 394 -36.14 -9.48 -9.89
C MET A 394 -37.13 -9.17 -8.74
N PRO A 395 -36.97 -9.78 -7.55
CA PRO A 395 -37.96 -9.64 -6.49
C PRO A 395 -38.19 -8.17 -6.13
N HIS A 396 -39.45 -7.75 -6.04
CA HIS A 396 -39.82 -6.37 -5.73
C HIS A 396 -39.29 -5.89 -4.36
N MET A 397 -38.91 -6.82 -3.48
CA MET A 397 -38.26 -6.59 -2.19
C MET A 397 -37.22 -7.67 -1.93
N LEU A 398 -36.11 -7.31 -1.31
CA LEU A 398 -35.19 -8.30 -0.76
C LEU A 398 -35.93 -9.12 0.30
N PRO A 399 -35.61 -10.42 0.44
CA PRO A 399 -36.18 -11.28 1.49
C PRO A 399 -35.77 -10.86 2.92
N ILE A 400 -35.07 -9.73 3.07
CA ILE A 400 -34.47 -9.21 4.28
C ILE A 400 -34.88 -7.75 4.39
N SER A 401 -35.18 -7.28 5.61
CA SER A 401 -35.41 -5.86 5.87
C SER A 401 -34.15 -5.24 6.45
N LEU A 402 -33.59 -4.27 5.74
CA LEU A 402 -32.40 -3.52 6.13
C LEU A 402 -32.81 -2.32 7.00
N VAL A 403 -33.41 -2.60 8.16
CA VAL A 403 -34.01 -1.57 9.03
C VAL A 403 -33.01 -0.57 9.60
N HIS A 404 -31.73 -0.95 9.68
CA HIS A 404 -30.66 -0.12 10.20
C HIS A 404 -30.02 0.77 9.14
N LEU A 405 -30.26 0.50 7.85
CA LEU A 405 -29.59 1.18 6.75
C LEU A 405 -30.09 2.62 6.64
N ARG A 406 -29.15 3.56 6.68
CA ARG A 406 -29.40 5.01 6.60
C ARG A 406 -28.77 5.63 5.37
N ILE A 407 -27.61 5.14 4.95
CA ILE A 407 -26.87 5.66 3.81
C ILE A 407 -26.65 4.51 2.84
N LEU A 408 -27.12 4.70 1.61
CA LEU A 408 -26.89 3.79 0.50
C LEU A 408 -26.14 4.56 -0.59
N ASP A 409 -24.97 4.05 -0.97
CA ASP A 409 -24.12 4.59 -2.04
C ASP A 409 -23.78 3.46 -3.01
N LEU A 410 -24.32 3.49 -4.23
CA LEU A 410 -24.16 2.42 -5.20
C LEU A 410 -23.68 2.95 -6.55
N GLY A 411 -22.59 2.41 -7.07
CA GLY A 411 -22.16 2.59 -8.46
C GLY A 411 -22.67 1.42 -9.29
N VAL A 412 -23.67 1.64 -10.14
CA VAL A 412 -24.39 0.60 -10.89
C VAL A 412 -24.51 0.96 -12.36
N CYS A 413 -24.71 -0.05 -13.20
CA CYS A 413 -25.15 0.17 -14.57
C CYS A 413 -26.59 0.70 -14.59
N PHE A 414 -26.94 1.55 -15.57
CA PHE A 414 -28.30 2.11 -15.70
C PHE A 414 -29.40 1.04 -15.86
N LEU A 415 -29.03 -0.17 -16.31
CA LEU A 415 -29.92 -1.32 -16.42
C LEU A 415 -30.29 -1.96 -15.06
N GLU A 416 -29.51 -1.65 -14.02
CA GLU A 416 -29.63 -2.24 -12.69
C GLU A 416 -30.35 -1.31 -11.69
N LEU A 417 -30.97 -0.23 -12.17
CA LEU A 417 -31.76 0.67 -11.32
C LEU A 417 -32.95 -0.06 -10.65
N SER A 418 -33.44 -1.14 -11.26
CA SER A 418 -34.43 -2.03 -10.65
C SER A 418 -33.89 -2.61 -9.33
N PHE A 419 -32.65 -3.10 -9.31
CA PHE A 419 -31.98 -3.61 -8.10
C PHE A 419 -31.86 -2.54 -7.02
N VAL A 420 -31.47 -1.33 -7.41
CA VAL A 420 -31.42 -0.19 -6.48
C VAL A 420 -32.80 0.04 -5.85
N LEU A 421 -33.89 -0.01 -6.64
CA LEU A 421 -35.25 0.09 -6.11
C LEU A 421 -35.61 -1.04 -5.15
N CYS A 422 -35.18 -2.27 -5.42
CA CYS A 422 -35.38 -3.40 -4.51
C CYS A 422 -34.65 -3.19 -3.17
N VAL A 423 -33.40 -2.74 -3.17
CA VAL A 423 -32.66 -2.42 -1.94
C VAL A 423 -33.34 -1.28 -1.17
N ILE A 424 -33.76 -0.22 -1.87
CA ILE A 424 -34.48 0.92 -1.29
C ILE A 424 -35.80 0.45 -0.66
N SER A 425 -36.56 -0.40 -1.35
CA SER A 425 -37.85 -0.91 -0.87
C SER A 425 -37.72 -1.73 0.43
N SER A 426 -36.58 -2.41 0.62
CA SER A 426 -36.26 -3.18 1.81
C SER A 426 -35.65 -2.33 2.95
N SER A 427 -35.43 -1.04 2.74
CA SER A 427 -34.70 -0.13 3.63
C SER A 427 -35.59 1.02 4.12
N PRO A 428 -36.46 0.79 5.12
CA PRO A 428 -37.50 1.76 5.51
C PRO A 428 -36.96 3.06 6.13
N ASN A 429 -35.77 3.04 6.75
CA ASN A 429 -35.20 4.17 7.49
C ASN A 429 -34.11 4.93 6.71
N LEU A 430 -34.10 4.80 5.39
CA LEU A 430 -33.07 5.36 4.54
C LEU A 430 -33.11 6.90 4.55
N GLU A 431 -31.97 7.53 4.83
CA GLU A 431 -31.84 8.99 4.96
C GLU A 431 -31.11 9.62 3.78
N LYS A 432 -30.14 8.92 3.19
CA LYS A 432 -29.35 9.38 2.04
C LYS A 432 -29.21 8.27 1.00
N ILE A 433 -29.49 8.62 -0.25
CA ILE A 433 -29.22 7.79 -1.43
C ILE A 433 -28.19 8.51 -2.28
N LYS A 434 -27.09 7.82 -2.62
CA LYS A 434 -26.16 8.21 -3.67
C LYS A 434 -26.11 7.09 -4.71
N VAL A 435 -26.28 7.44 -5.98
CA VAL A 435 -26.20 6.50 -7.09
C VAL A 435 -25.26 7.07 -8.13
N GLU A 436 -24.19 6.35 -8.42
CA GLU A 436 -23.32 6.63 -9.56
C GLU A 436 -23.73 5.72 -10.72
N ILE A 437 -24.09 6.31 -11.86
CA ILE A 437 -24.51 5.55 -13.02
C ILE A 437 -23.30 5.33 -13.93
N CYS A 438 -22.75 4.12 -13.91
CA CYS A 438 -21.59 3.75 -14.72
C CYS A 438 -22.02 3.36 -16.14
N TRP A 439 -21.26 3.80 -17.15
CA TRP A 439 -21.42 3.31 -18.52
C TRP A 439 -20.79 1.92 -18.68
N ASP A 440 -21.54 0.99 -19.27
CA ASP A 440 -20.97 -0.22 -19.83
C ASP A 440 -20.18 0.12 -21.11
N HIS A 441 -18.87 -0.15 -21.11
CA HIS A 441 -18.04 -0.06 -22.32
C HIS A 441 -18.38 -1.15 -23.35
N ASP A 442 -19.08 -2.21 -22.94
CA ASP A 442 -19.48 -3.31 -23.78
C ASP A 442 -20.89 -3.08 -24.35
N ARG A 443 -20.97 -2.71 -25.64
CA ARG A 443 -22.20 -2.45 -26.41
C ARG A 443 -23.19 -3.63 -26.49
N ARG A 444 -23.02 -4.70 -25.72
CA ARG A 444 -23.74 -5.97 -25.87
C ARG A 444 -25.09 -6.03 -25.14
N CYS A 445 -25.38 -5.14 -24.19
CA CYS A 445 -26.65 -5.17 -23.44
C CYS A 445 -27.77 -4.28 -24.01
N VAL A 446 -27.51 -3.49 -25.05
CA VAL A 446 -28.44 -2.46 -25.53
C VAL A 446 -29.63 -3.03 -26.32
N GLU A 447 -29.59 -4.27 -26.82
CA GLU A 447 -30.67 -4.79 -27.69
C GLU A 447 -31.71 -5.67 -26.98
N GLN A 448 -31.48 -6.12 -25.74
CA GLN A 448 -32.39 -7.06 -25.04
C GLN A 448 -33.03 -6.52 -23.75
N ALA A 449 -32.55 -5.39 -23.20
CA ALA A 449 -32.98 -4.92 -21.88
C ALA A 449 -34.14 -3.90 -21.89
N PHE A 450 -34.54 -3.40 -23.05
CA PHE A 450 -35.62 -2.40 -23.15
C PHE A 450 -37.03 -2.95 -22.90
N ASP A 451 -37.22 -4.28 -22.95
CA ASP A 451 -38.54 -4.91 -22.80
C ASP A 451 -38.88 -5.33 -21.36
N ASN A 452 -37.95 -5.20 -20.40
CA ASN A 452 -38.13 -5.65 -19.01
C ASN A 452 -37.90 -4.54 -17.97
N LEU A 453 -38.33 -3.30 -18.25
CA LEU A 453 -38.49 -2.32 -17.18
C LEU A 453 -39.61 -2.81 -16.25
N PRO A 454 -39.36 -2.94 -14.92
CA PRO A 454 -40.46 -3.22 -14.01
C PRO A 454 -41.45 -2.07 -14.08
N ASP A 455 -42.72 -2.41 -14.28
CA ASP A 455 -43.79 -1.44 -14.45
C ASP A 455 -43.83 -0.56 -13.19
N ILE A 456 -43.88 0.77 -13.34
CA ILE A 456 -43.88 1.74 -12.21
C ILE A 456 -44.98 1.39 -11.17
N GLN A 457 -46.00 0.63 -11.60
CA GLN A 457 -47.07 0.11 -10.77
C GLN A 457 -46.60 -0.85 -9.66
N ASP A 458 -45.49 -1.56 -9.86
CA ASP A 458 -44.96 -2.54 -8.90
C ASP A 458 -44.41 -1.88 -7.63
N TYR A 459 -44.05 -0.59 -7.70
CA TYR A 459 -43.47 0.18 -6.59
C TYR A 459 -44.45 1.21 -6.00
N LEU A 460 -45.75 1.09 -6.28
CA LEU A 460 -46.77 2.00 -5.74
C LEU A 460 -46.82 2.01 -4.21
N GLY A 461 -46.40 0.92 -3.55
CA GLY A 461 -46.31 0.82 -2.09
C GLY A 461 -45.04 1.42 -1.46
N LEU A 462 -44.08 1.87 -2.28
CA LEU A 462 -42.84 2.47 -1.79
C LEU A 462 -43.14 3.83 -1.13
N ASN A 463 -42.66 4.02 0.10
CA ASN A 463 -42.76 5.29 0.80
C ASN A 463 -41.42 5.62 1.47
N LEU A 464 -40.79 6.72 1.06
CA LEU A 464 -39.45 7.14 1.49
C LEU A 464 -39.57 8.28 2.50
N ASP A 465 -40.29 8.01 3.58
CA ASP A 465 -40.64 9.02 4.59
C ASP A 465 -39.42 9.64 5.27
N HIS A 466 -38.29 8.93 5.31
CA HIS A 466 -37.08 9.36 6.01
C HIS A 466 -36.00 9.95 5.10
N LEU A 467 -36.19 9.91 3.77
CA LEU A 467 -35.17 10.33 2.81
C LEU A 467 -34.99 11.86 2.85
N LYS A 468 -33.77 12.30 3.15
CA LYS A 468 -33.37 13.71 3.26
C LYS A 468 -32.50 14.15 2.10
N GLU A 469 -31.64 13.26 1.59
CA GLU A 469 -30.65 13.57 0.57
C GLU A 469 -30.68 12.54 -0.57
N LEU A 470 -30.73 13.05 -1.81
CA LEU A 470 -30.56 12.27 -3.03
C LEU A 470 -29.39 12.85 -3.82
N GLU A 471 -28.46 12.00 -4.25
CA GLU A 471 -27.37 12.35 -5.13
C GLU A 471 -27.30 11.33 -6.27
N ILE A 472 -27.39 11.79 -7.51
CA ILE A 472 -27.19 10.95 -8.69
C ILE A 472 -26.04 11.54 -9.49
N THR A 473 -25.00 10.76 -9.75
CA THR A 473 -23.83 11.17 -10.56
C THR A 473 -23.79 10.41 -11.87
N SER A 474 -23.16 11.03 -12.88
CA SER A 474 -23.08 10.50 -14.25
C SER A 474 -24.46 10.23 -14.85
N PHE A 475 -25.38 11.20 -14.80
CA PHE A 475 -26.74 11.03 -15.32
C PHE A 475 -26.83 11.29 -16.83
N HIS A 476 -27.36 10.34 -17.61
CA HIS A 476 -27.46 10.37 -19.08
C HIS A 476 -28.80 10.85 -19.62
N ASN A 477 -29.81 10.98 -18.75
CA ASN A 477 -31.17 11.34 -19.14
C ASN A 477 -31.84 10.29 -20.05
N TYR A 478 -31.50 9.01 -19.84
CA TYR A 478 -32.25 7.91 -20.45
C TYR A 478 -33.59 7.67 -19.74
N ALA A 479 -34.52 7.02 -20.44
CA ALA A 479 -35.86 6.77 -19.91
C ALA A 479 -35.86 6.05 -18.55
N PRO A 480 -35.06 4.98 -18.30
CA PRO A 480 -35.01 4.30 -17.00
C PRO A 480 -34.53 5.22 -15.86
N GLU A 481 -33.49 6.01 -16.12
CA GLU A 481 -32.92 6.94 -15.13
C GLU A 481 -33.93 8.04 -14.77
N MET A 482 -34.65 8.53 -15.77
CA MET A 482 -35.70 9.52 -15.59
C MET A 482 -36.90 8.95 -14.84
N GLU A 483 -37.34 7.74 -15.14
CA GLU A 483 -38.42 7.08 -14.40
C GLU A 483 -38.03 6.81 -12.94
N PHE A 484 -36.81 6.34 -12.71
CA PHE A 484 -36.24 6.18 -11.37
C PHE A 484 -36.24 7.50 -10.59
N LEU A 485 -35.69 8.57 -11.18
CA LEU A 485 -35.66 9.89 -10.55
C LEU A 485 -37.08 10.40 -10.22
N LYS A 486 -38.02 10.27 -11.16
CA LYS A 486 -39.43 10.66 -10.98
C LYS A 486 -40.07 9.91 -9.83
N LEU A 487 -39.85 8.60 -9.74
CA LEU A 487 -40.38 7.75 -8.68
C LEU A 487 -39.84 8.17 -7.31
N ILE A 488 -38.51 8.32 -7.16
CA ILE A 488 -37.90 8.73 -5.88
C ILE A 488 -38.41 10.11 -5.46
N MET A 489 -38.47 11.09 -6.39
CA MET A 489 -38.98 12.44 -6.08
C MET A 489 -40.46 12.44 -5.67
N ALA A 490 -41.28 11.57 -6.26
CA ALA A 490 -42.71 11.47 -5.94
C ALA A 490 -42.97 10.78 -4.59
N LYS A 491 -42.06 9.91 -4.15
CA LYS A 491 -42.21 9.09 -2.94
C LYS A 491 -41.41 9.59 -1.72
N SER A 492 -40.76 10.75 -1.81
CA SER A 492 -39.87 11.30 -0.77
C SER A 492 -40.37 12.62 -0.18
N PRO A 493 -41.28 12.60 0.80
CA PRO A 493 -41.90 13.82 1.36
C PRO A 493 -40.96 14.71 2.17
N LEU A 494 -39.88 14.15 2.75
CA LEU A 494 -38.93 14.90 3.60
C LEU A 494 -37.63 15.27 2.89
N LEU A 495 -37.57 15.12 1.56
CA LEU A 495 -36.35 15.37 0.78
C LEU A 495 -35.91 16.84 0.88
N LYS A 496 -34.73 17.08 1.46
CA LYS A 496 -34.17 18.42 1.67
C LYS A 496 -33.24 18.84 0.55
N LYS A 497 -32.47 17.90 0.02
CA LYS A 497 -31.47 18.16 -1.02
C LYS A 497 -31.54 17.04 -2.06
N ALA A 498 -31.63 17.42 -3.32
CA ALA A 498 -31.50 16.52 -4.45
C ALA A 498 -30.44 17.12 -5.39
N ARG A 499 -29.35 16.39 -5.62
CA ARG A 499 -28.26 16.77 -6.51
C ARG A 499 -28.22 15.77 -7.66
N ILE A 500 -28.21 16.27 -8.89
CA ILE A 500 -28.03 15.46 -10.09
C ILE A 500 -26.87 16.06 -10.85
N GLU A 501 -25.85 15.25 -11.06
CA GLU A 501 -24.70 15.58 -11.88
C GLU A 501 -24.84 14.91 -13.24
N LEU A 502 -24.95 15.73 -14.29
CA LEU A 502 -25.10 15.26 -15.66
C LEU A 502 -23.77 14.75 -16.18
N ASP A 503 -23.85 13.66 -16.95
CA ASP A 503 -22.73 13.15 -17.72
C ASP A 503 -22.34 14.09 -18.88
N ASP A 504 -21.09 14.02 -19.30
CA ASP A 504 -20.52 14.83 -20.38
C ASP A 504 -21.19 14.61 -21.74
N SER A 505 -21.84 13.45 -21.94
CA SER A 505 -22.58 13.13 -23.17
C SER A 505 -23.89 13.90 -23.32
N VAL A 506 -24.48 14.42 -22.23
CA VAL A 506 -25.78 15.08 -22.26
C VAL A 506 -25.67 16.45 -22.90
N SER A 507 -26.31 16.63 -24.05
CA SER A 507 -26.36 17.92 -24.74
C SER A 507 -27.18 18.95 -23.97
N VAL A 508 -26.93 20.24 -24.23
CA VAL A 508 -27.71 21.34 -23.62
C VAL A 508 -29.20 21.23 -23.99
N ALA A 509 -29.51 20.70 -25.18
CA ALA A 509 -30.89 20.51 -25.61
C ALA A 509 -31.60 19.42 -24.79
N GLU A 510 -30.93 18.29 -24.54
CA GLU A 510 -31.45 17.19 -23.72
C GLU A 510 -31.64 17.63 -22.27
N GLU A 511 -30.70 18.39 -21.70
CA GLU A 511 -30.85 18.98 -20.37
C GLU A 511 -32.09 19.88 -20.26
N VAL A 512 -32.34 20.73 -21.27
CA VAL A 512 -33.54 21.59 -21.29
C VAL A 512 -34.82 20.76 -21.39
N MET A 513 -34.82 19.66 -22.15
CA MET A 513 -35.96 18.74 -22.23
C MET A 513 -36.19 18.04 -20.89
N MET A 514 -35.14 17.51 -20.25
CA MET A 514 -35.18 16.93 -18.91
C MET A 514 -35.78 17.90 -17.89
N LEU A 515 -35.31 19.15 -17.87
CA LEU A 515 -35.81 20.19 -16.98
C LEU A 515 -37.30 20.47 -17.20
N ARG A 516 -37.76 20.50 -18.46
CA ARG A 516 -39.19 20.64 -18.78
C ARG A 516 -39.98 19.46 -18.27
N ASP A 517 -39.50 18.24 -18.48
CA ASP A 517 -40.16 17.02 -18.03
C ASP A 517 -40.25 16.94 -16.49
N LEU A 518 -39.24 17.45 -15.78
CA LEU A 518 -39.22 17.56 -14.32
C LEU A 518 -40.08 18.71 -13.77
N LEU A 519 -40.39 19.72 -14.58
CA LEU A 519 -41.33 20.79 -14.24
C LEU A 519 -42.79 20.38 -14.53
N HIS A 520 -43.00 19.52 -15.53
CA HIS A 520 -44.31 19.02 -15.95
C HIS A 520 -44.65 17.63 -15.37
N LEU A 521 -44.03 17.27 -14.24
CA LEU A 521 -44.24 15.96 -13.61
C LEU A 521 -45.73 15.65 -13.39
N PRO A 522 -46.20 14.44 -13.74
CA PRO A 522 -47.52 13.96 -13.35
C PRO A 522 -47.70 13.86 -11.83
N LEU A 523 -46.60 13.72 -11.09
CA LEU A 523 -46.56 13.60 -9.64
C LEU A 523 -45.94 14.88 -9.04
N PRO A 524 -46.67 15.66 -8.23
CA PRO A 524 -46.08 16.80 -7.54
C PRO A 524 -44.94 16.34 -6.63
N ARG A 525 -43.87 17.15 -6.54
CA ARG A 525 -42.77 16.87 -5.61
C ARG A 525 -43.35 16.71 -4.21
N ALA A 526 -43.09 15.57 -3.57
CA ALA A 526 -43.60 15.30 -2.23
C ALA A 526 -42.98 16.28 -1.20
N SER A 527 -41.75 16.76 -1.45
CA SER A 527 -41.11 17.85 -0.71
C SER A 527 -41.07 19.14 -1.55
N PRO A 528 -41.96 20.12 -1.30
CA PRO A 528 -41.95 21.40 -2.02
C PRO A 528 -40.83 22.35 -1.58
N ALA A 529 -40.16 22.07 -0.45
CA ALA A 529 -39.11 22.92 0.13
C ALA A 529 -37.68 22.41 -0.12
N GLY A 530 -37.51 21.24 -0.75
CA GLY A 530 -36.21 20.65 -1.04
C GLY A 530 -35.42 21.44 -2.10
N LYS A 531 -34.13 21.67 -1.83
CA LYS A 531 -33.20 22.26 -2.81
C LYS A 531 -32.87 21.22 -3.87
N PHE A 532 -33.31 21.47 -5.10
CA PHE A 532 -33.03 20.65 -6.27
C PHE A 532 -31.92 21.33 -7.09
N ILE A 533 -30.81 20.63 -7.30
CA ILE A 533 -29.62 21.15 -7.99
C ILE A 533 -29.28 20.20 -9.13
N ILE A 534 -29.21 20.74 -10.34
CA ILE A 534 -28.63 20.05 -11.50
C ILE A 534 -27.32 20.75 -11.81
N GLU A 535 -26.24 19.97 -11.91
CA GLU A 535 -24.89 20.46 -12.17
C GLU A 535 -24.30 19.67 -13.34
N ARG A 536 -23.43 20.33 -14.12
CA ARG A 536 -22.52 19.66 -15.05
C ARG A 536 -21.16 19.54 -14.39
N LEU A 537 -20.41 18.48 -14.70
CA LEU A 537 -19.01 18.38 -14.35
C LEU A 537 -18.26 19.65 -14.79
N LYS A 538 -17.67 20.35 -13.83
CA LYS A 538 -16.77 21.46 -14.13
C LYS A 538 -15.47 20.84 -14.64
N LYS A 539 -15.25 20.94 -15.95
CA LYS A 539 -13.97 20.63 -16.59
C LYS A 539 -12.82 21.42 -15.98
#